data_AF-A0A267DYB3-F1
#
_entry.id   AF-A0A267DYB3-F1
#
_cell.length_a   1.000
_cell.length_b   1.000
_cell.length_c   1.000
_cell.angle_alpha   90.00
_cell.angle_beta   90.00
_cell.angle_gamma   90.00
#
_symmetry.space_group_name_H-M   'P 1'
#
loop_
_entity.id
_entity.type
_entity.pdbx_description
1 polymer ?
#
loop_
_entity_poly.entity_id
_entity_poly.type
_entity_poly.pdbx_seq_one_letter_code
_entity_poly.pdbx_strand_id
1 'polypeptide(L)'
;MGSRTAWRRMQQISQRVFRLAQYLARRLSELRHSDGSPVCLLYTDNDYTDWTKQGGIVAFNLVRCDGSFVGYSDLSSRAENYRIQLRVGCFCNVGACQRYLDITDEQLLANLRAGHVCGDGVDLVDGRPTGAVRASFGYMSDESDADALVAMVTDNFVITKPMPVFSVAAASAPLMSMSRDELANLCRGGQSAASKAAAESHWPHLGRIFLYPVKSCAAFEVAASWPVDRRGFHLDRHWMVVNESGLCLTMKREPRLSQIRPFLDLQRRLLILNSPISDQNAVVPMDAGHQTAALCLHSRVCAVASACWTAGRPRPTGSTALLGIRAGWCGRTATGWPRLGSRPYP
;
A
#
# COMPACT_ATOMS: atom_id res chain seq x y z
N MET A 1 13.02 2.54 -31.37
CA MET A 1 11.64 2.10 -31.72
C MET A 1 10.88 1.39 -30.59
N GLY A 2 11.52 0.80 -29.57
CA GLY A 2 10.83 0.03 -28.51
C GLY A 2 9.98 0.83 -27.50
N SER A 3 10.27 2.12 -27.22
CA SER A 3 9.56 2.86 -26.16
C SER A 3 8.12 3.28 -26.53
N ARG A 4 7.85 3.59 -27.81
CA ARG A 4 6.51 4.00 -28.28
C ARG A 4 5.50 2.88 -28.19
N THR A 5 5.91 1.64 -28.48
CA THR A 5 5.04 0.45 -28.41
C THR A 5 4.72 0.07 -26.97
N ALA A 6 5.72 0.13 -26.07
CA ALA A 6 5.51 -0.12 -24.64
C ALA A 6 4.59 0.94 -23.99
N TRP A 7 4.76 2.22 -24.36
CA TRP A 7 3.92 3.30 -23.86
C TRP A 7 2.46 3.17 -24.30
N ARG A 8 2.21 2.77 -25.57
CA ARG A 8 0.85 2.45 -26.05
C ARG A 8 0.19 1.31 -25.27
N ARG A 9 0.94 0.26 -24.93
CA ARG A 9 0.42 -0.85 -24.10
C ARG A 9 0.05 -0.38 -22.69
N MET A 10 0.85 0.48 -22.08
CA MET A 10 0.54 1.04 -20.76
C MET A 10 -0.70 1.93 -20.77
N GLN A 11 -0.93 2.72 -21.84
CA GLN A 11 -2.16 3.49 -21.99
C GLN A 11 -3.39 2.59 -22.13
N GLN A 12 -3.28 1.51 -22.92
CA GLN A 12 -4.37 0.53 -23.07
C GLN A 12 -4.73 -0.13 -21.73
N ILE A 13 -3.71 -0.52 -20.95
CA ILE A 13 -3.91 -1.06 -19.60
C ILE A 13 -4.59 -0.01 -18.71
N SER A 14 -4.09 1.23 -18.71
CA SER A 14 -4.67 2.33 -17.91
C SER A 14 -6.14 2.58 -18.23
N GLN A 15 -6.50 2.62 -19.51
CA GLN A 15 -7.88 2.80 -19.96
C GLN A 15 -8.77 1.59 -19.60
N ARG A 16 -8.23 0.37 -19.64
CA ARG A 16 -8.97 -0.83 -19.24
C ARG A 16 -9.25 -0.83 -17.75
N VAL A 17 -8.25 -0.61 -16.90
CA VAL A 17 -8.45 -0.61 -15.44
C VAL A 17 -9.32 0.56 -14.99
N PHE A 18 -9.22 1.71 -15.66
CA PHE A 18 -10.14 2.83 -15.44
C PHE A 18 -11.59 2.44 -15.77
N ARG A 19 -11.84 1.75 -16.90
CA ARG A 19 -13.19 1.29 -17.25
C ARG A 19 -13.77 0.35 -16.20
N LEU A 20 -12.97 -0.55 -15.63
CA LEU A 20 -13.40 -1.41 -14.52
C LEU A 20 -13.75 -0.59 -13.27
N ALA A 21 -12.93 0.41 -12.92
CA ALA A 21 -13.22 1.30 -11.81
C ALA A 21 -14.51 2.12 -12.05
N GLN A 22 -14.69 2.65 -13.25
CA GLN A 22 -15.91 3.36 -13.65
C GLN A 22 -17.14 2.45 -13.58
N TYR A 23 -17.02 1.21 -14.06
CA TYR A 23 -18.07 0.21 -13.99
C TYR A 23 -18.47 -0.12 -12.54
N LEU A 24 -17.49 -0.42 -11.69
CA LEU A 24 -17.74 -0.68 -10.26
C LEU A 24 -18.35 0.54 -9.57
N ALA A 25 -17.80 1.74 -9.79
CA ALA A 25 -18.28 2.97 -9.16
C ALA A 25 -19.76 3.23 -9.49
N ARG A 26 -20.15 3.03 -10.75
CA ARG A 26 -21.55 3.13 -11.18
C ARG A 26 -22.43 2.08 -10.48
N ARG A 27 -22.00 0.83 -10.44
CA ARG A 27 -22.77 -0.25 -9.80
C ARG A 27 -22.95 -0.02 -8.29
N LEU A 28 -21.91 0.42 -7.60
CA LEU A 28 -21.97 0.75 -6.17
C LEU A 28 -22.83 2.00 -5.90
N SER A 29 -22.78 3.01 -6.78
CA SER A 29 -23.60 4.22 -6.65
C SER A 29 -25.08 3.99 -6.92
N GLU A 30 -25.45 2.90 -7.59
CA GLU A 30 -26.82 2.46 -7.84
C GLU A 30 -27.40 1.64 -6.66
N LEU A 31 -26.57 1.12 -5.75
CA LEU A 31 -27.05 0.30 -4.63
C LEU A 31 -27.86 1.13 -3.61
N ARG A 32 -29.05 0.64 -3.29
CA ARG A 32 -29.97 1.24 -2.32
C ARG A 32 -30.44 0.22 -1.30
N HIS A 33 -30.62 0.67 -0.07
CA HIS A 33 -31.37 -0.05 0.94
C HIS A 33 -32.88 -0.04 0.62
N SER A 34 -33.66 -0.85 1.33
CA SER A 34 -35.12 -0.93 1.15
C SER A 34 -35.86 0.40 1.38
N ASP A 35 -35.28 1.33 2.15
CA ASP A 35 -35.81 2.68 2.39
C ASP A 35 -35.40 3.69 1.30
N GLY A 36 -34.64 3.27 0.29
CA GLY A 36 -34.13 4.12 -0.78
C GLY A 36 -32.87 4.91 -0.40
N SER A 37 -32.30 4.72 0.79
CA SER A 37 -31.03 5.33 1.16
C SER A 37 -29.84 4.66 0.44
N PRO A 38 -28.76 5.41 0.12
CA PRO A 38 -27.59 4.85 -0.54
C PRO A 38 -26.79 3.95 0.40
N VAL A 39 -26.32 2.82 -0.14
CA VAL A 39 -25.50 1.83 0.61
C VAL A 39 -24.03 2.25 0.65
N CYS A 40 -23.57 2.94 -0.39
CA CYS A 40 -22.17 3.32 -0.58
C CYS A 40 -22.00 4.84 -0.64
N LEU A 41 -21.03 5.35 0.10
CA LEU A 41 -20.49 6.71 -0.06
C LEU A 41 -19.18 6.63 -0.84
N LEU A 42 -19.18 7.13 -2.08
CA LEU A 42 -18.00 7.14 -2.95
C LEU A 42 -17.16 8.39 -2.76
N TYR A 43 -15.84 8.23 -2.74
CA TYR A 43 -14.88 9.33 -2.70
C TYR A 43 -14.25 9.52 -4.08
N THR A 44 -14.63 10.59 -4.76
CA THR A 44 -14.12 10.94 -6.10
C THR A 44 -14.19 12.46 -6.32
N ASP A 45 -13.25 13.01 -7.07
CA ASP A 45 -13.23 14.44 -7.46
C ASP A 45 -13.70 14.67 -8.90
N ASN A 46 -13.92 13.61 -9.70
CA ASN A 46 -14.20 13.73 -11.14
C ASN A 46 -15.26 12.76 -11.68
N ASP A 47 -15.99 12.08 -10.78
CA ASP A 47 -17.05 11.13 -11.12
C ASP A 47 -16.66 10.04 -12.12
N TYR A 48 -15.38 9.66 -12.14
CA TYR A 48 -14.84 8.65 -13.06
C TYR A 48 -15.11 9.00 -14.54
N THR A 49 -14.95 10.27 -14.92
CA THR A 49 -15.16 10.75 -16.29
C THR A 49 -13.87 10.78 -17.12
N ASP A 50 -12.70 10.92 -16.48
CA ASP A 50 -11.42 11.14 -17.15
C ASP A 50 -10.34 10.15 -16.66
N TRP A 51 -9.97 9.21 -17.54
CA TRP A 51 -8.94 8.17 -17.28
C TRP A 51 -7.53 8.73 -17.11
N THR A 52 -7.27 9.98 -17.50
CA THR A 52 -5.97 10.63 -17.29
C THR A 52 -5.80 11.14 -15.86
N LYS A 53 -6.92 11.36 -15.16
CA LYS A 53 -6.96 11.84 -13.77
C LYS A 53 -7.31 10.75 -12.78
N GLN A 54 -8.12 9.77 -13.19
CA GLN A 54 -8.54 8.63 -12.36
C GLN A 54 -7.97 7.32 -12.87
N GLY A 55 -7.40 6.53 -11.95
CA GLY A 55 -6.88 5.19 -12.24
C GLY A 55 -7.92 4.09 -12.02
N GLY A 56 -7.43 2.86 -11.86
CA GLY A 56 -8.27 1.68 -11.58
C GLY A 56 -8.66 1.50 -10.10
N ILE A 57 -8.79 2.58 -9.32
CA ILE A 57 -9.10 2.50 -7.88
C ILE A 57 -10.48 3.12 -7.63
N VAL A 58 -11.32 2.43 -6.85
CA VAL A 58 -12.58 2.95 -6.32
C VAL A 58 -12.46 3.06 -4.81
N ALA A 59 -12.58 4.28 -4.27
CA ALA A 59 -12.56 4.55 -2.84
C ALA A 59 -13.99 4.81 -2.33
N PHE A 60 -14.37 4.14 -1.25
CA PHE A 60 -15.72 4.25 -0.69
C PHE A 60 -15.77 3.84 0.78
N ASN A 61 -16.88 4.15 1.44
CA ASN A 61 -17.31 3.55 2.70
C ASN A 61 -18.77 3.10 2.57
N LEU A 62 -19.20 2.14 3.40
CA LEU A 62 -20.61 1.75 3.45
C LEU A 62 -21.34 2.49 4.56
N VAL A 63 -22.61 2.78 4.30
CA VAL A 63 -23.52 3.47 5.19
C VAL A 63 -24.74 2.55 5.41
N ARG A 64 -25.35 2.59 6.59
CA ARG A 64 -26.59 1.87 6.91
C ARG A 64 -27.80 2.78 6.72
N CYS A 65 -29.01 2.22 6.78
CA CYS A 65 -30.27 2.97 6.73
C CYS A 65 -30.37 4.13 7.75
N ASP A 66 -29.77 3.97 8.93
CA ASP A 66 -29.76 5.01 9.98
C ASP A 66 -28.69 6.10 9.77
N GLY A 67 -27.93 6.03 8.67
CA GLY A 67 -26.82 6.93 8.36
C GLY A 67 -25.51 6.58 9.05
N SER A 68 -25.47 5.53 9.89
CA SER A 68 -24.23 5.09 10.53
C SER A 68 -23.29 4.40 9.54
N PHE A 69 -21.98 4.54 9.76
CA PHE A 69 -20.98 3.89 8.92
C PHE A 69 -20.75 2.43 9.32
N VAL A 70 -20.52 1.58 8.33
CA VAL A 70 -19.99 0.24 8.55
C VAL A 70 -18.46 0.35 8.67
N GLY A 71 -17.91 -0.23 9.73
CA GLY A 71 -16.46 -0.29 9.93
C GLY A 71 -15.77 -1.05 8.79
N TYR A 72 -14.68 -0.52 8.28
CA TYR A 72 -13.96 -1.14 7.17
C TYR A 72 -13.31 -2.48 7.54
N SER A 73 -13.13 -2.78 8.83
CA SER A 73 -12.61 -4.06 9.29
C SER A 73 -13.65 -5.17 9.12
N ASP A 74 -14.91 -4.93 9.52
CA ASP A 74 -16.02 -5.88 9.28
C ASP A 74 -16.17 -6.14 7.78
N LEU A 75 -16.17 -5.08 6.98
CA LEU A 75 -16.22 -5.21 5.53
C LEU A 75 -15.06 -6.03 4.96
N SER A 76 -13.83 -5.77 5.39
CA SER A 76 -12.65 -6.52 4.95
C SER A 76 -12.77 -8.00 5.31
N SER A 77 -13.20 -8.32 6.54
CA SER A 77 -13.38 -9.70 7.00
C SER A 77 -14.47 -10.44 6.21
N ARG A 78 -15.56 -9.78 5.82
CA ARG A 78 -16.58 -10.41 4.97
C ARG A 78 -16.12 -10.58 3.53
N ALA A 79 -15.38 -9.63 3.00
CA ALA A 79 -14.80 -9.72 1.66
C ALA A 79 -13.87 -10.95 1.52
N GLU A 80 -13.14 -11.33 2.58
CA GLU A 80 -12.30 -12.53 2.59
C GLU A 80 -13.09 -13.82 2.34
N ASN A 81 -14.33 -13.93 2.85
CA ASN A 81 -15.20 -15.08 2.59
C ASN A 81 -15.62 -15.19 1.12
N TYR A 82 -15.61 -14.07 0.39
CA TYR A 82 -15.85 -14.00 -1.05
C TYR A 82 -14.55 -14.07 -1.87
N ARG A 83 -13.41 -14.32 -1.21
CA ARG A 83 -12.05 -14.33 -1.81
C ARG A 83 -11.66 -12.98 -2.42
N ILE A 84 -12.15 -11.89 -1.84
CA ILE A 84 -11.87 -10.52 -2.27
C ILE A 84 -10.93 -9.88 -1.27
N GLN A 85 -9.82 -9.32 -1.75
CA GLN A 85 -8.88 -8.58 -0.92
C GLN A 85 -9.04 -7.07 -1.14
N LEU A 86 -9.39 -6.36 -0.07
CA LEU A 86 -9.60 -4.91 -0.11
C LEU A 86 -8.49 -4.17 0.65
N ARG A 87 -8.23 -2.92 0.24
CA ARG A 87 -7.27 -2.06 0.92
C ARG A 87 -8.00 -1.06 1.82
N VAL A 88 -7.97 -1.29 3.12
CA VAL A 88 -8.67 -0.48 4.11
C VAL A 88 -7.73 0.43 4.92
N GLY A 89 -8.27 1.33 5.74
CA GLY A 89 -7.51 2.24 6.62
C GLY A 89 -7.36 3.68 6.10
N CYS A 90 -6.76 4.56 6.92
CA CYS A 90 -6.56 5.97 6.57
C CYS A 90 -5.69 6.14 5.32
N PHE A 91 -5.84 7.30 4.68
CA PHE A 91 -4.95 7.78 3.64
C PHE A 91 -3.61 8.16 4.27
N CYS A 92 -2.50 7.85 3.58
CA CYS A 92 -1.17 8.26 4.02
C CYS A 92 -0.98 9.79 4.04
N ASN A 93 -1.90 10.54 3.44
CA ASN A 93 -2.01 11.98 3.54
C ASN A 93 -3.14 12.31 4.52
N VAL A 94 -2.80 12.84 5.69
CA VAL A 94 -3.77 13.17 6.74
C VAL A 94 -4.78 14.21 6.25
N GLY A 95 -4.36 15.19 5.45
CA GLY A 95 -5.27 16.17 4.84
C GLY A 95 -6.29 15.55 3.88
N ALA A 96 -6.00 14.37 3.31
CA ALA A 96 -6.99 13.61 2.55
C ALA A 96 -8.01 12.91 3.45
N CYS A 97 -7.59 12.37 4.61
CA CYS A 97 -8.52 11.87 5.63
C CYS A 97 -9.46 13.00 6.08
N GLN A 98 -8.93 14.19 6.38
CA GLN A 98 -9.75 15.35 6.74
C GLN A 98 -10.75 15.76 5.64
N ARG A 99 -10.27 15.92 4.41
CA ARG A 99 -11.13 16.36 3.28
C ARG A 99 -12.22 15.35 2.94
N TYR A 100 -11.89 14.07 2.78
CA TYR A 100 -12.86 13.09 2.27
C TYR A 100 -13.73 12.48 3.37
N LEU A 101 -13.24 12.41 4.62
CA LEU A 101 -14.00 11.87 5.75
C LEU A 101 -14.63 12.97 6.61
N ASP A 102 -14.47 14.24 6.20
CA ASP A 102 -14.98 15.41 6.91
C ASP A 102 -14.49 15.45 8.37
N ILE A 103 -13.20 15.21 8.61
CA ILE A 103 -12.61 15.20 9.96
C ILE A 103 -12.01 16.58 10.26
N THR A 104 -12.45 17.21 11.35
CA THR A 104 -11.91 18.51 11.78
C THR A 104 -10.53 18.35 12.44
N ASP A 105 -9.79 19.46 12.57
CA ASP A 105 -8.49 19.46 13.25
C ASP A 105 -8.62 18.98 14.71
N GLU A 106 -9.69 19.37 15.41
CA GLU A 106 -9.97 18.97 16.79
C GLU A 106 -10.23 17.47 16.88
N GLN A 107 -11.02 16.92 15.97
CA GLN A 107 -11.31 15.49 15.90
C GLN A 107 -10.06 14.67 15.56
N LEU A 108 -9.25 15.16 14.62
CA LEU A 108 -7.97 14.52 14.28
C LEU A 108 -7.02 14.49 15.49
N LEU A 109 -6.92 15.60 16.24
CA LEU A 109 -6.12 15.66 17.46
C LEU A 109 -6.70 14.77 18.57
N ALA A 110 -8.03 14.69 18.69
CA ALA A 110 -8.69 13.78 19.63
C ALA A 110 -8.38 12.31 19.29
N ASN A 111 -8.48 11.92 18.03
CA ASN A 111 -8.13 10.58 17.55
C ASN A 111 -6.67 10.24 17.87
N LEU A 112 -5.75 11.19 17.64
CA LEU A 112 -4.33 11.02 17.98
C LEU A 112 -4.13 10.85 19.49
N ARG A 113 -4.80 11.66 20.32
CA ARG A 113 -4.73 11.56 21.79
C ARG A 113 -5.33 10.26 22.32
N ALA A 114 -6.35 9.73 21.65
CA ALA A 114 -6.93 8.41 21.92
C ALA A 114 -6.01 7.26 21.47
N GLY A 115 -4.87 7.56 20.84
CA GLY A 115 -3.87 6.58 20.42
C GLY A 115 -4.12 5.96 19.05
N HIS A 116 -4.99 6.56 18.21
CA HIS A 116 -5.26 6.04 16.87
C HIS A 116 -4.01 6.11 15.99
N VAL A 117 -3.71 4.99 15.32
CA VAL A 117 -2.60 4.86 14.38
C VAL A 117 -3.12 4.23 13.09
N CYS A 118 -2.60 4.67 11.94
CA CYS A 118 -2.99 4.12 10.66
C CYS A 118 -2.74 2.59 10.61
N GLY A 119 -3.81 1.83 10.33
CA GLY A 119 -3.76 0.38 10.26
C GLY A 119 -3.90 -0.32 11.62
N ASP A 120 -4.29 0.40 12.67
CA ASP A 120 -4.86 -0.22 13.86
C ASP A 120 -6.24 -0.85 13.54
N GLY A 121 -6.81 -1.57 14.52
CA GLY A 121 -8.16 -2.13 14.41
C GLY A 121 -9.28 -1.13 14.68
N VAL A 122 -8.99 0.17 14.78
CA VAL A 122 -9.96 1.21 15.12
C VAL A 122 -10.44 1.87 13.83
N ASP A 123 -11.51 1.32 13.27
CA ASP A 123 -12.06 1.76 12.00
C ASP A 123 -13.16 2.83 12.12
N LEU A 124 -13.79 2.95 13.29
CA LEU A 124 -14.76 3.98 13.64
C LEU A 124 -14.39 4.68 14.95
N VAL A 125 -14.42 6.01 14.96
CA VAL A 125 -14.35 6.84 16.18
C VAL A 125 -15.55 7.76 16.21
N ASP A 126 -16.32 7.72 17.30
CA ASP A 126 -17.59 8.45 17.45
C ASP A 126 -18.56 8.25 16.27
N GLY A 127 -18.59 7.03 15.73
CA GLY A 127 -19.42 6.66 14.57
C GLY A 127 -18.91 7.16 13.22
N ARG A 128 -17.80 7.91 13.17
CA ARG A 128 -17.15 8.37 11.94
C ARG A 128 -16.01 7.44 11.52
N PRO A 129 -15.84 7.19 10.21
CA PRO A 129 -14.76 6.36 9.73
C PRO A 129 -13.40 7.05 9.89
N THR A 130 -12.40 6.29 10.33
CA THR A 130 -11.01 6.77 10.41
C THR A 130 -10.25 6.63 9.09
N GLY A 131 -10.88 5.98 8.10
CA GLY A 131 -10.27 5.65 6.82
C GLY A 131 -11.30 5.33 5.74
N ALA A 132 -10.82 4.75 4.65
CA ALA A 132 -11.68 4.37 3.52
C ALA A 132 -11.32 2.99 3.00
N VAL A 133 -12.33 2.30 2.46
CA VAL A 133 -12.15 1.08 1.67
C VAL A 133 -11.73 1.46 0.26
N ARG A 134 -10.74 0.75 -0.28
CA ARG A 134 -10.24 0.95 -1.66
C ARG A 134 -10.22 -0.39 -2.39
N ALA A 135 -11.07 -0.50 -3.41
CA ALA A 135 -11.00 -1.58 -4.41
C ALA A 135 -10.02 -1.16 -5.50
N SER A 136 -9.05 -2.00 -5.84
CA SER A 136 -8.00 -1.69 -6.82
C SER A 136 -7.98 -2.74 -7.92
N PHE A 137 -8.21 -2.34 -9.16
CA PHE A 137 -8.16 -3.22 -10.32
C PHE A 137 -6.77 -3.24 -10.95
N GLY A 138 -6.31 -4.44 -11.27
CA GLY A 138 -5.05 -4.69 -11.98
C GLY A 138 -5.26 -5.05 -13.44
N TYR A 139 -4.17 -5.29 -14.18
CA TYR A 139 -4.26 -5.68 -15.59
C TYR A 139 -4.97 -7.03 -15.80
N MET A 140 -4.92 -7.92 -14.80
CA MET A 140 -5.55 -9.24 -14.82
C MET A 140 -7.03 -9.19 -14.45
N SER A 141 -7.50 -8.06 -13.90
CA SER A 141 -8.88 -7.95 -13.47
C SER A 141 -9.85 -7.88 -14.65
N ASP A 142 -11.07 -8.31 -14.39
CA ASP A 142 -12.20 -8.19 -15.30
C ASP A 142 -13.48 -7.74 -14.59
N GLU A 143 -14.58 -7.68 -15.34
CA GLU A 143 -15.87 -7.22 -14.81
C GLU A 143 -16.47 -8.20 -13.79
N SER A 144 -16.12 -9.49 -13.86
CA SER A 144 -16.59 -10.49 -12.89
C SER A 144 -16.02 -10.26 -11.50
N ASP A 145 -14.78 -9.74 -11.40
CA ASP A 145 -14.21 -9.31 -10.11
C ASP A 145 -15.01 -8.16 -9.50
N ALA A 146 -15.45 -7.20 -10.33
CA ALA A 146 -16.28 -6.08 -9.89
C ALA A 146 -17.68 -6.55 -9.47
N ASP A 147 -18.27 -7.46 -10.25
CA ASP A 147 -19.58 -8.05 -9.93
C ASP A 147 -19.54 -8.87 -8.64
N ALA A 148 -18.46 -9.62 -8.39
CA ALA A 148 -18.27 -10.37 -7.15
C ALA A 148 -18.24 -9.43 -5.93
N LEU A 149 -17.59 -8.26 -6.04
CA LEU A 149 -17.61 -7.26 -4.98
C LEU A 149 -19.00 -6.65 -4.78
N VAL A 150 -19.72 -6.33 -5.85
CA VAL A 150 -21.10 -5.81 -5.76
C VAL A 150 -22.03 -6.85 -5.12
N ALA A 151 -21.91 -8.12 -5.51
CA ALA A 151 -22.66 -9.22 -4.92
C ALA A 151 -22.37 -9.36 -3.42
N MET A 152 -21.09 -9.36 -3.03
CA MET A 152 -20.69 -9.40 -1.62
C MET A 152 -21.31 -8.25 -0.83
N VAL A 153 -21.26 -7.01 -1.33
CA VAL A 153 -21.88 -5.86 -0.68
C VAL A 153 -23.39 -6.04 -0.56
N THR A 154 -24.03 -6.53 -1.63
CA THR A 154 -25.47 -6.76 -1.68
C THR A 154 -25.92 -7.81 -0.66
N ASP A 155 -25.27 -8.96 -0.64
CA ASP A 155 -25.62 -10.09 0.22
C ASP A 155 -25.44 -9.78 1.71
N ASN A 156 -24.44 -8.94 2.06
CA ASN A 156 -24.01 -8.76 3.45
C ASN A 156 -24.49 -7.45 4.07
N PHE A 157 -24.72 -6.41 3.28
CA PHE A 157 -24.94 -5.05 3.79
C PHE A 157 -26.18 -4.37 3.24
N VAL A 158 -26.80 -4.89 2.16
CA VAL A 158 -28.06 -4.33 1.65
C VAL A 158 -29.24 -4.92 2.40
N ILE A 159 -29.90 -4.06 3.18
CA ILE A 159 -31.16 -4.37 3.83
C ILE A 159 -32.27 -4.38 2.77
N THR A 160 -32.83 -5.56 2.49
CA THR A 160 -33.87 -5.78 1.47
C THR A 160 -35.29 -5.89 2.02
N LYS A 161 -35.44 -6.04 3.34
CA LYS A 161 -36.75 -6.07 4.03
C LYS A 161 -36.85 -4.84 4.93
N PRO A 162 -38.00 -4.14 4.96
CA PRO A 162 -38.20 -3.04 5.90
C PRO A 162 -37.97 -3.57 7.32
N MET A 163 -37.05 -2.94 8.05
CA MET A 163 -36.84 -3.27 9.45
C MET A 163 -38.16 -3.03 10.21
N PRO A 164 -38.67 -3.99 10.98
CA PRO A 164 -39.73 -3.70 11.93
C PRO A 164 -39.20 -2.63 12.90
N VAL A 165 -39.88 -1.49 12.96
CA VAL A 165 -39.57 -0.41 13.90
C VAL A 165 -39.88 -0.94 15.30
N PHE A 166 -38.87 -1.47 15.99
CA PHE A 166 -39.03 -1.85 17.39
C PHE A 166 -39.01 -0.58 18.24
N SER A 167 -40.21 -0.21 18.69
CA SER A 167 -40.40 0.79 19.75
C SER A 167 -39.59 0.41 20.98
N VAL A 168 -38.81 1.36 21.48
CA VAL A 168 -37.95 1.20 22.66
C VAL A 168 -38.84 1.22 23.90
N ALA A 169 -39.45 0.09 24.22
CA ALA A 169 -40.05 -0.17 25.52
C ALA A 169 -39.41 -1.43 26.10
N ALA A 170 -38.72 -1.25 27.22
CA ALA A 170 -37.87 -2.22 27.90
C ALA A 170 -38.58 -3.55 28.19
N ALA A 171 -37.87 -4.67 28.00
CA ALA A 171 -37.86 -5.78 28.97
C ALA A 171 -36.72 -6.75 28.67
N SER A 172 -35.89 -6.93 29.69
CA SER A 172 -34.99 -8.05 29.94
C SER A 172 -35.52 -9.40 29.45
N ALA A 173 -34.77 -10.05 28.56
CA ALA A 173 -34.85 -11.49 28.34
C ALA A 173 -33.43 -12.08 28.42
N PRO A 174 -33.23 -13.24 29.07
CA PRO A 174 -31.91 -13.74 29.39
C PRO A 174 -31.18 -14.23 28.12
N LEU A 175 -29.89 -13.95 28.06
CA LEU A 175 -28.96 -14.46 27.07
C LEU A 175 -28.92 -15.99 27.14
N MET A 176 -29.52 -16.70 26.18
CA MET A 176 -29.29 -18.14 26.04
C MET A 176 -27.85 -18.36 25.59
N SER A 177 -27.04 -18.94 26.47
CA SER A 177 -25.72 -19.44 26.12
C SER A 177 -25.85 -20.69 25.26
N MET A 178 -25.42 -20.63 24.00
CA MET A 178 -25.23 -21.84 23.19
C MET A 178 -24.03 -22.62 23.72
N SER A 179 -24.15 -23.95 23.72
CA SER A 179 -23.07 -24.84 24.17
C SER A 179 -22.00 -24.98 23.08
N ARG A 180 -20.74 -25.22 23.47
CA ARG A 180 -19.61 -25.42 22.53
C ARG A 180 -19.85 -26.56 21.52
N ASP A 181 -20.72 -27.51 21.85
CA ASP A 181 -21.01 -28.66 21.01
C ASP A 181 -21.94 -28.33 19.83
N GLU A 182 -22.76 -27.28 19.94
CA GLU A 182 -23.63 -26.81 18.85
C GLU A 182 -22.83 -26.04 17.78
N LEU A 183 -21.82 -25.27 18.19
CA LEU A 183 -20.91 -24.59 17.26
C LEU A 183 -20.07 -25.59 16.45
N ALA A 184 -19.70 -26.73 17.06
CA ALA A 184 -18.91 -27.77 16.41
C ALA A 184 -19.69 -28.61 15.37
N ASN A 185 -21.02 -28.55 15.39
CA ASN A 185 -21.88 -29.29 14.46
C ASN A 185 -22.27 -28.47 13.22
N LEU A 186 -22.29 -27.15 13.30
CA LEU A 186 -22.48 -26.26 12.14
C LEU A 186 -21.28 -26.27 11.18
N CYS A 187 -20.06 -26.51 11.67
CA CYS A 187 -18.85 -26.60 10.83
C CYS A 187 -18.70 -27.93 10.08
N ARG A 188 -19.57 -28.93 10.30
CA ARG A 188 -19.44 -30.29 9.72
C ARG A 188 -20.44 -30.63 8.62
N GLY A 189 -21.39 -29.76 8.31
CA GLY A 189 -22.36 -29.98 7.23
C GLY A 189 -21.94 -29.34 5.92
N GLY A 190 -21.43 -30.14 4.96
CA GLY A 190 -21.48 -29.77 3.53
C GLY A 190 -20.18 -29.80 2.72
N GLN A 191 -19.21 -30.67 3.03
CA GLN A 191 -18.09 -30.93 2.10
C GLN A 191 -18.22 -32.34 1.50
N SER A 192 -18.78 -32.41 0.28
CA SER A 192 -18.75 -33.63 -0.54
C SER A 192 -17.29 -33.95 -0.92
N ALA A 193 -16.87 -35.19 -0.66
CA ALA A 193 -15.52 -35.70 -0.96
C ALA A 193 -15.15 -35.65 -2.46
N ALA A 194 -16.13 -35.45 -3.35
CA ALA A 194 -15.92 -35.41 -4.80
C ALA A 194 -15.38 -34.07 -5.32
N SER A 195 -15.51 -32.95 -4.59
CA SER A 195 -15.01 -31.64 -5.02
C SER A 195 -13.58 -31.34 -4.57
N LYS A 196 -13.01 -32.16 -3.68
CA LYS A 196 -11.64 -31.98 -3.16
C LYS A 196 -10.56 -32.44 -4.14
N ALA A 197 -10.83 -33.49 -4.92
CA ALA A 197 -9.86 -34.07 -5.86
C ALA A 197 -9.59 -33.20 -7.11
N ALA A 198 -10.51 -32.27 -7.47
CA ALA A 198 -10.33 -31.40 -8.63
C ALA A 198 -9.63 -30.06 -8.29
N ALA A 199 -9.57 -29.67 -7.02
CA ALA A 199 -9.01 -28.39 -6.57
C ALA A 199 -7.53 -28.47 -6.14
N GLU A 200 -6.96 -29.68 -6.00
CA GLU A 200 -5.57 -29.88 -5.55
C GLU A 200 -4.52 -29.77 -6.67
N SER A 201 -4.91 -29.77 -7.95
CA SER A 201 -3.96 -29.90 -9.07
C SER A 201 -3.21 -28.61 -9.46
N HIS A 202 -3.53 -27.46 -8.89
CA HIS A 202 -2.84 -26.20 -9.21
C HIS A 202 -2.67 -25.28 -8.00
N TRP A 203 -1.97 -25.74 -6.96
CA TRP A 203 -1.43 -24.80 -5.99
C TRP A 203 -0.43 -23.87 -6.69
N PRO A 204 -0.54 -22.54 -6.55
CA PRO A 204 0.43 -21.62 -7.14
C PRO A 204 1.81 -21.93 -6.56
N HIS A 205 2.76 -22.26 -7.44
CA HIS A 205 4.14 -22.47 -7.04
C HIS A 205 4.85 -21.12 -7.05
N LEU A 206 5.62 -20.85 -5.99
CA LEU A 206 6.44 -19.65 -5.92
C LEU A 206 7.55 -19.73 -6.97
N GLY A 207 7.37 -19.01 -8.08
CA GLY A 207 8.35 -19.02 -9.16
C GLY A 207 9.64 -18.30 -8.79
N ARG A 208 9.54 -17.05 -8.29
CA ARG A 208 10.69 -16.16 -8.02
C ARG A 208 10.37 -15.19 -6.89
N ILE A 209 11.39 -14.79 -6.13
CA ILE A 209 11.31 -13.74 -5.12
C ILE A 209 12.20 -12.58 -5.56
N PHE A 210 11.70 -11.36 -5.43
CA PHE A 210 12.39 -10.13 -5.77
C PHE A 210 12.41 -9.19 -4.57
N LEU A 211 13.60 -8.80 -4.15
CA LEU A 211 13.82 -7.83 -3.08
C LEU A 211 14.07 -6.45 -3.67
N TYR A 212 13.85 -5.42 -2.86
CA TYR A 212 14.15 -4.04 -3.20
C TYR A 212 14.98 -3.41 -2.08
N PRO A 213 16.27 -3.75 -1.99
CA PRO A 213 17.14 -3.29 -0.90
C PRO A 213 17.16 -1.77 -0.81
N VAL A 214 17.21 -1.09 -1.97
CA VAL A 214 17.12 0.37 -2.05
C VAL A 214 15.74 0.79 -2.58
N LYS A 215 15.08 1.72 -1.88
CA LYS A 215 13.86 2.38 -2.34
C LYS A 215 14.08 3.03 -3.71
N SER A 216 13.11 2.83 -4.61
CA SER A 216 13.09 3.38 -5.99
C SER A 216 14.07 2.76 -6.99
N CYS A 217 14.98 1.88 -6.58
CA CYS A 217 15.88 1.15 -7.47
C CYS A 217 15.25 -0.13 -8.03
N ALA A 218 15.94 -0.77 -8.98
CA ALA A 218 15.53 -2.04 -9.56
C ALA A 218 15.47 -3.17 -8.51
N ALA A 219 14.76 -4.24 -8.86
CA ALA A 219 14.69 -5.43 -8.04
C ALA A 219 16.02 -6.21 -8.03
N PHE A 220 16.30 -6.84 -6.89
CA PHE A 220 17.30 -7.88 -6.71
C PHE A 220 16.61 -9.24 -6.64
N GLU A 221 16.90 -10.14 -7.59
CA GLU A 221 16.30 -11.48 -7.64
C GLU A 221 17.00 -12.41 -6.64
N VAL A 222 16.21 -13.12 -5.83
CA VAL A 222 16.72 -14.13 -4.91
C VAL A 222 16.99 -15.41 -5.69
N ALA A 223 18.25 -15.85 -5.71
CA ALA A 223 18.67 -17.01 -6.49
C ALA A 223 18.24 -18.36 -5.89
N ALA A 224 18.17 -18.49 -4.57
CA ALA A 224 17.84 -19.75 -3.90
C ALA A 224 17.04 -19.52 -2.62
N SER A 225 17.69 -19.03 -1.57
CA SER A 225 17.08 -18.78 -0.27
C SER A 225 17.44 -17.38 0.24
N TRP A 226 16.56 -16.78 1.03
CA TRP A 226 16.82 -15.49 1.65
C TRP A 226 16.46 -15.50 3.14
N PRO A 227 17.29 -14.91 4.01
CA PRO A 227 16.96 -14.81 5.43
C PRO A 227 15.73 -13.94 5.67
N VAL A 228 14.89 -14.34 6.62
CA VAL A 228 13.72 -13.60 7.08
C VAL A 228 13.98 -13.16 8.52
N ASP A 229 13.85 -11.88 8.80
CA ASP A 229 13.90 -11.30 10.14
C ASP A 229 12.51 -10.87 10.61
N ARG A 230 12.40 -10.29 11.83
CA ARG A 230 11.11 -9.84 12.39
C ARG A 230 10.38 -8.80 11.53
N ARG A 231 11.06 -8.18 10.55
CA ARG A 231 10.52 -7.16 9.63
C ARG A 231 10.22 -7.72 8.24
N GLY A 232 10.40 -9.02 8.01
CA GLY A 232 10.24 -9.68 6.72
C GLY A 232 11.58 -10.09 6.11
N PHE A 233 11.71 -10.03 4.78
CA PHE A 233 12.96 -10.39 4.11
C PHE A 233 14.09 -9.48 4.58
N HIS A 234 15.18 -10.09 5.05
CA HIS A 234 16.32 -9.37 5.60
C HIS A 234 16.87 -8.35 4.58
N LEU A 235 17.11 -7.12 5.02
CA LEU A 235 17.61 -6.01 4.20
C LEU A 235 16.67 -5.54 3.07
N ASP A 236 15.43 -6.03 2.99
CA ASP A 236 14.45 -5.45 2.07
C ASP A 236 14.06 -4.03 2.52
N ARG A 237 14.00 -3.10 1.55
CA ARG A 237 13.68 -1.67 1.79
C ARG A 237 14.55 -1.02 2.89
N HIS A 238 15.80 -1.45 3.00
CA HIS A 238 16.72 -1.02 4.05
C HIS A 238 17.42 0.32 3.72
N TRP A 239 17.60 0.64 2.44
CA TRP A 239 18.26 1.88 2.00
C TRP A 239 17.35 2.78 1.16
N MET A 240 17.67 4.06 1.10
CA MET A 240 17.08 5.02 0.16
C MET A 240 18.13 6.00 -0.34
N VAL A 241 17.92 6.52 -1.56
CA VAL A 241 18.72 7.62 -2.11
C VAL A 241 18.16 8.94 -1.61
N VAL A 242 19.02 9.83 -1.16
CA VAL A 242 18.68 11.20 -0.75
C VAL A 242 19.47 12.20 -1.57
N ASN A 243 18.91 13.38 -1.80
CA ASN A 243 19.67 14.51 -2.37
C ASN A 243 20.57 15.17 -1.29
N GLU A 244 21.28 16.23 -1.67
CA GLU A 244 22.11 17.02 -0.75
C GLU A 244 21.33 17.59 0.45
N SER A 245 20.04 17.87 0.28
CA SER A 245 19.18 18.38 1.37
C SER A 245 18.61 17.27 2.26
N GLY A 246 19.02 16.01 2.08
CA GLY A 246 18.53 14.86 2.84
C GLY A 246 17.12 14.39 2.46
N LEU A 247 16.52 14.95 1.40
CA LEU A 247 15.21 14.54 0.91
C LEU A 247 15.32 13.26 0.09
N CYS A 248 14.46 12.30 0.41
CA CYS A 248 14.36 11.05 -0.33
C CYS A 248 14.01 11.30 -1.81
N LEU A 249 14.86 10.79 -2.70
CA LEU A 249 14.54 10.73 -4.12
C LEU A 249 13.54 9.59 -4.37
N THR A 250 12.56 9.84 -5.23
CA THR A 250 11.51 8.88 -5.57
C THR A 250 11.53 8.57 -7.05
N MET A 251 11.13 7.36 -7.42
CA MET A 251 11.00 6.96 -8.84
C MET A 251 10.06 7.88 -9.64
N LYS A 252 9.08 8.54 -9.00
CA LYS A 252 8.20 9.51 -9.66
C LYS A 252 8.94 10.78 -10.08
N ARG A 253 9.88 11.24 -9.25
CA ARG A 253 10.67 12.46 -9.50
C ARG A 253 11.91 12.17 -10.34
N GLU A 254 12.54 11.02 -10.12
CA GLU A 254 13.73 10.59 -10.85
C GLU A 254 13.56 9.13 -11.33
N PRO A 255 12.91 8.92 -12.49
CA PRO A 255 12.66 7.58 -13.03
C PRO A 255 13.94 6.78 -13.32
N ARG A 256 15.08 7.44 -13.54
CA ARG A 256 16.37 6.76 -13.78
C ARG A 256 16.85 5.93 -12.59
N LEU A 257 16.35 6.20 -11.38
CA LEU A 257 16.64 5.35 -10.21
C LEU A 257 16.27 3.89 -10.46
N SER A 258 15.20 3.63 -11.22
CA SER A 258 14.74 2.27 -11.57
C SER A 258 15.74 1.49 -12.42
N GLN A 259 16.75 2.15 -12.99
CA GLN A 259 17.79 1.51 -13.78
C GLN A 259 18.97 1.05 -12.93
N ILE A 260 19.13 1.58 -11.71
CA ILE A 260 20.16 1.14 -10.78
C ILE A 260 19.79 -0.25 -10.27
N ARG A 261 20.67 -1.21 -10.51
CA ARG A 261 20.51 -2.62 -10.09
C ARG A 261 21.29 -2.87 -8.81
N PRO A 262 20.60 -3.07 -7.67
CA PRO A 262 21.26 -3.47 -6.44
C PRO A 262 21.64 -4.94 -6.47
N PHE A 263 22.79 -5.24 -5.87
CA PHE A 263 23.27 -6.59 -5.59
C PHE A 263 23.72 -6.65 -4.14
N LEU A 264 23.18 -7.60 -3.38
CA LEU A 264 23.52 -7.80 -1.98
C LEU A 264 24.52 -8.95 -1.84
N ASP A 265 25.74 -8.61 -1.45
CA ASP A 265 26.77 -9.58 -1.07
C ASP A 265 26.76 -9.76 0.45
N LEU A 266 26.03 -10.76 0.93
CA LEU A 266 25.91 -11.04 2.37
C LEU A 266 27.23 -11.55 2.99
N GLN A 267 28.08 -12.22 2.20
CA GLN A 267 29.36 -12.75 2.69
C GLN A 267 30.34 -11.62 2.97
N ARG A 268 30.44 -10.67 2.03
CA ARG A 268 31.31 -9.49 2.17
C ARG A 268 30.64 -8.34 2.91
N ARG A 269 29.33 -8.46 3.21
CA ARG A 269 28.50 -7.41 3.81
C ARG A 269 28.54 -6.11 3.00
N LEU A 270 28.38 -6.23 1.68
CA LEU A 270 28.41 -5.10 0.73
C LEU A 270 27.11 -5.01 -0.09
N LEU A 271 26.53 -3.82 -0.15
CA LEU A 271 25.54 -3.45 -1.15
C LEU A 271 26.28 -2.86 -2.37
N ILE A 272 26.16 -3.51 -3.52
CA ILE A 272 26.75 -3.07 -4.78
C ILE A 272 25.63 -2.52 -5.67
N LEU A 273 25.84 -1.36 -6.26
CA LEU A 273 24.88 -0.65 -7.08
C LEU A 273 25.44 -0.49 -8.47
N ASN A 274 24.81 -1.15 -9.43
CA ASN A 274 25.24 -1.16 -10.82
C ASN A 274 24.32 -0.23 -11.62
N SER A 275 24.89 0.73 -12.35
CA SER A 275 24.15 1.60 -13.26
C SER A 275 24.43 1.19 -14.70
N PRO A 276 23.44 1.07 -15.59
CA PRO A 276 23.70 0.80 -17.00
C PRO A 276 24.35 1.99 -17.73
N ILE A 277 24.45 3.15 -17.06
CA ILE A 277 25.00 4.39 -17.63
C ILE A 277 26.46 4.60 -17.18
N SER A 278 26.97 3.82 -16.23
CA SER A 278 28.32 3.98 -15.68
C SER A 278 28.96 2.62 -15.47
N ASP A 279 30.18 2.45 -15.99
CA ASP A 279 30.98 1.23 -15.80
C ASP A 279 31.51 1.07 -14.36
N GLN A 280 31.28 2.08 -13.50
CA GLN A 280 31.70 2.06 -12.11
C GLN A 280 30.52 1.71 -11.19
N ASN A 281 30.72 0.68 -10.38
CA ASN A 281 29.77 0.26 -9.37
C ASN A 281 29.95 1.09 -8.09
N ALA A 282 28.86 1.55 -7.50
CA ALA A 282 28.91 2.11 -6.14
C ALA A 282 28.84 0.96 -5.12
N VAL A 283 29.78 0.93 -4.19
CA VAL A 283 29.87 -0.10 -3.15
C VAL A 283 29.61 0.55 -1.80
N VAL A 284 28.61 0.04 -1.09
CA VAL A 284 28.16 0.54 0.20
C VAL A 284 28.32 -0.57 1.23
N PRO A 285 29.21 -0.42 2.23
CA PRO A 285 29.30 -1.38 3.33
C PRO A 285 27.97 -1.44 4.10
N MET A 286 27.44 -2.65 4.32
CA MET A 286 26.20 -2.83 5.07
C MET A 286 26.35 -2.44 6.55
N ASP A 287 27.59 -2.44 7.06
CA ASP A 287 27.96 -2.10 8.45
C ASP A 287 28.35 -0.64 8.65
N ALA A 288 28.28 0.19 7.59
CA ALA A 288 28.51 1.61 7.71
C ALA A 288 27.38 2.23 8.54
N GLY A 289 27.50 2.18 9.87
CA GLY A 289 26.52 2.73 10.79
C GLY A 289 26.34 4.22 10.55
N HIS A 290 25.09 4.68 10.41
CA HIS A 290 24.51 6.05 10.41
C HIS A 290 25.26 7.22 9.77
N GLN A 291 26.48 7.06 9.29
CA GLN A 291 27.21 8.10 8.60
C GLN A 291 26.62 8.19 7.22
N THR A 292 26.07 9.36 6.92
CA THR A 292 25.79 9.83 5.58
C THR A 292 27.10 9.75 4.80
N ALA A 293 27.41 8.57 4.26
CA ALA A 293 28.46 8.42 3.28
C ALA A 293 27.94 9.09 2.01
N ALA A 294 28.17 10.40 1.93
CA ALA A 294 27.97 11.16 0.72
C ALA A 294 29.03 10.67 -0.28
N LEU A 295 28.66 9.69 -1.11
CA LEU A 295 29.39 9.47 -2.34
C LEU A 295 29.10 10.71 -3.20
N CYS A 296 30.04 11.65 -3.21
CA CYS A 296 29.88 12.90 -3.94
C CYS A 296 30.13 12.60 -5.43
N LEU A 297 29.06 12.25 -6.15
CA LEU A 297 29.13 12.05 -7.59
C LEU A 297 29.38 13.40 -8.27
N HIS A 298 30.65 13.70 -8.58
CA HIS A 298 31.02 14.92 -9.29
C HIS A 298 30.64 14.83 -10.77
N SER A 299 29.79 15.75 -11.20
CA SER A 299 29.75 16.24 -12.58
C SER A 299 30.91 17.22 -12.77
N ARG A 300 31.68 17.09 -13.87
CA ARG A 300 32.67 18.11 -14.27
C ARG A 300 31.96 19.31 -14.88
N VAL A 301 31.35 20.17 -14.06
CA VAL A 301 31.09 21.57 -14.41
C VAL A 301 31.20 22.40 -13.13
N CYS A 302 32.16 23.32 -13.13
CA CYS A 302 32.51 24.33 -12.11
C CYS A 302 33.23 23.85 -10.83
N ALA A 303 34.44 24.36 -10.67
CA ALA A 303 35.32 24.19 -9.53
C ALA A 303 34.79 24.91 -8.28
N VAL A 304 34.37 24.15 -7.26
CA VAL A 304 34.39 24.59 -5.85
C VAL A 304 34.71 23.37 -5.00
N ALA A 305 35.80 23.44 -4.24
CA ALA A 305 36.22 22.42 -3.30
C ALA A 305 35.34 22.44 -2.05
N SER A 306 34.78 21.29 -1.66
CA SER A 306 34.20 21.07 -0.33
C SER A 306 34.73 19.75 0.22
N ALA A 307 35.35 19.82 1.40
CA ALA A 307 36.14 18.77 2.03
C ALA A 307 35.33 17.51 2.37
N CYS A 308 35.92 16.35 2.09
CA CYS A 308 35.47 15.05 2.57
C CYS A 308 36.19 14.75 3.90
N TRP A 309 35.46 14.78 5.02
CA TRP A 309 36.01 14.35 6.31
C TRP A 309 35.86 12.83 6.43
N THR A 310 36.96 12.13 6.17
CA THR A 310 37.19 10.78 6.69
C THR A 310 38.23 10.91 7.80
N ALA A 311 37.94 10.40 8.99
CA ALA A 311 38.93 10.29 10.04
C ALA A 311 40.02 9.30 9.56
N GLY A 312 41.19 9.83 9.18
CA GLY A 312 42.35 9.07 8.71
C GLY A 312 42.70 9.35 7.24
N ARG A 313 43.90 9.90 7.03
CA ARG A 313 44.49 10.47 5.80
C ARG A 313 44.13 9.82 4.44
N PRO A 314 44.02 10.62 3.36
CA PRO A 314 43.60 10.14 2.03
C PRO A 314 44.75 9.55 1.21
N ARG A 315 44.43 8.53 0.39
CA ARG A 315 45.03 8.33 -0.94
C ARG A 315 43.92 8.59 -1.98
N PRO A 316 44.15 9.41 -3.01
CA PRO A 316 43.14 9.68 -4.02
C PRO A 316 43.10 8.53 -5.03
N THR A 317 42.00 7.79 -5.09
CA THR A 317 41.69 6.93 -6.23
C THR A 317 40.23 7.15 -6.63
N GLY A 318 40.03 7.80 -7.78
CA GLY A 318 38.79 7.72 -8.58
C GLY A 318 37.66 8.66 -8.17
N SER A 319 37.34 9.61 -9.06
CA SER A 319 36.06 10.32 -9.10
C SER A 319 35.00 9.42 -9.73
N THR A 320 33.84 9.24 -9.08
CA THR A 320 32.79 8.30 -9.55
C THR A 320 31.45 9.02 -9.69
N ALA A 321 30.81 8.91 -10.86
CA ALA A 321 29.44 9.36 -11.12
C ALA A 321 28.59 8.22 -11.71
N LEU A 322 27.60 7.68 -10.97
CA LEU A 322 26.58 6.74 -11.47
C LEU A 322 25.44 7.39 -12.28
N LEU A 323 25.08 8.66 -12.00
CA LEU A 323 23.90 9.32 -12.62
C LEU A 323 24.10 10.80 -12.99
N GLY A 324 25.26 11.40 -12.70
CA GLY A 324 25.46 12.86 -12.80
C GLY A 324 24.63 13.68 -11.80
N ILE A 325 24.07 13.04 -10.77
CA ILE A 325 23.27 13.65 -9.70
C ILE A 325 24.08 13.59 -8.41
N ARG A 326 24.22 14.71 -7.70
CA ARG A 326 24.78 14.74 -6.35
C ARG A 326 23.76 14.17 -5.36
N ALA A 327 24.03 12.98 -4.84
CA ALA A 327 23.12 12.25 -3.97
C ALA A 327 23.88 11.41 -2.94
N GLY A 328 23.31 11.29 -1.74
CA GLY A 328 23.76 10.39 -0.68
C GLY A 328 22.79 9.22 -0.48
N TRP A 329 23.08 8.37 0.49
CA TRP A 329 22.24 7.21 0.84
C TRP A 329 21.96 7.22 2.34
N CYS A 330 20.80 6.71 2.74
CA CYS A 330 20.41 6.57 4.13
C CYS A 330 19.92 5.14 4.40
N GLY A 331 20.41 4.54 5.49
CA GLY A 331 19.99 3.22 5.97
C GLY A 331 18.92 3.30 7.06
N ARG A 332 18.08 2.27 7.15
CA ARG A 332 17.02 2.14 8.16
C ARG A 332 17.58 1.63 9.49
N THR A 333 17.16 2.21 10.60
CA THR A 333 17.57 1.81 11.95
C THR A 333 16.68 0.69 12.51
N ALA A 334 17.04 0.16 13.69
CA ALA A 334 16.18 -0.74 14.45
C ALA A 334 14.83 -0.11 14.83
N THR A 335 14.77 1.23 14.95
CA THR A 335 13.59 2.00 15.35
C THR A 335 12.83 2.65 14.19
N GLY A 336 13.28 2.47 12.94
CA GLY A 336 12.61 2.99 11.74
C GLY A 336 13.52 3.84 10.85
N TRP A 337 12.94 4.70 10.02
CA TRP A 337 13.71 5.65 9.22
C TRP A 337 14.20 6.81 10.11
N PRO A 338 15.45 7.27 9.95
CA PRO A 338 15.92 8.47 10.64
C PRO A 338 15.05 9.69 10.29
N ARG A 339 14.70 10.52 11.28
CA ARG A 339 14.05 11.81 11.05
C ARG A 339 15.09 12.78 10.46
N LEU A 340 15.23 12.77 9.15
CA LEU A 340 16.08 13.72 8.42
C LEU A 340 15.23 14.95 8.08
N GLY A 341 15.40 16.01 8.88
CA GLY A 341 14.81 17.32 8.62
C GLY A 341 13.49 17.59 9.35
N SER A 342 13.57 17.92 10.63
CA SER A 342 12.65 18.90 11.22
C SER A 342 13.48 20.16 11.46
N ARG A 343 13.38 21.16 10.58
CA ARG A 343 13.60 22.53 11.06
C ARG A 343 12.53 22.77 12.12
N PRO A 344 12.87 23.26 13.33
CA PRO A 344 11.85 23.85 14.16
C PRO A 344 11.20 24.96 13.34
N TYR A 345 9.88 24.87 13.15
CA TYR A 345 9.12 26.04 12.72
C TYR A 345 9.30 27.10 13.81
N PRO A 346 9.57 28.38 13.45
CA PRO A 346 9.71 29.45 14.43
C PRO A 346 8.46 29.64 15.27
#